data_AF-A0A4V1BM43-F1
#
_entry.id   AF-A0A4V1BM43-F1
#
_cell.length_a   1.000
_cell.length_b   1.000
_cell.length_c   1.000
_cell.angle_alpha   90.00
_cell.angle_beta   90.00
_cell.angle_gamma   90.00
#
_symmetry.space_group_name_H-M   'P 1'
#
loop_
_entity.id
_entity.type
_entity.pdbx_description
1 polymer ?
#
loop_
_entity_poly.entity_id
_entity_poly.type
_entity_poly.pdbx_seq_one_letter_code
_entity_poly.pdbx_strand_id
1 'polypeptide(L)' 'MAGREPRHHHAVPKCPVRPGDACSLCVPGATGPKDCQLVVLVMSDPDLREQLAELRREAAAEAAARAAR' A
#
# COMPACT_ATOMS: atom_id res chain seq x y z
N MET A 1 -36.94 -7.53 11.22
CA MET A 1 -36.68 -6.37 10.36
C MET A 1 -35.32 -6.58 9.74
N ALA A 2 -35.30 -7.11 8.52
CA ALA A 2 -34.09 -7.44 7.79
C ALA A 2 -33.59 -6.20 7.04
N GLY A 3 -32.31 -5.86 7.24
CA GLY A 3 -31.59 -4.88 6.44
C GLY A 3 -30.13 -5.26 6.45
N ARG A 4 -29.75 -6.30 5.70
CA ARG A 4 -28.33 -6.55 5.42
C ARG A 4 -27.94 -5.54 4.34
N GLU A 5 -27.52 -4.36 4.78
CA GLU A 5 -27.03 -3.29 3.92
C GLU A 5 -25.87 -3.82 3.05
N PRO A 6 -25.80 -3.45 1.76
CA PRO A 6 -24.67 -3.84 0.93
C PRO A 6 -23.41 -3.20 1.51
N ARG A 7 -22.55 -4.03 2.11
CA ARG A 7 -21.23 -3.58 2.57
C ARG A 7 -20.40 -3.29 1.32
N HIS A 8 -20.37 -2.04 0.90
CA HIS A 8 -19.40 -1.59 -0.09
C HIS A 8 -18.01 -1.89 0.47
N HIS A 9 -17.38 -2.92 -0.08
CA HIS A 9 -16.00 -3.25 0.22
C HIS A 9 -15.14 -2.16 -0.42
N HIS A 10 -14.92 -1.07 0.32
CA HIS A 10 -13.95 -0.07 -0.11
C HIS A 10 -12.59 -0.78 -0.21
N ALA A 11 -11.99 -0.74 -1.40
CA ALA A 11 -10.64 -1.24 -1.59
C ALA A 11 -9.73 -0.56 -0.57
N VAL A 12 -9.13 -1.33 0.33
CA VAL A 12 -8.26 -0.78 1.37
C VAL A 12 -7.01 -0.24 0.68
N PRO A 13 -6.76 1.08 0.73
CA PRO A 13 -5.55 1.63 0.12
C PRO A 13 -4.33 1.02 0.80
N LYS A 14 -3.36 0.58 -0.01
CA LYS A 14 -2.10 0.01 0.47
C LYS A 14 -1.03 1.09 0.57
N CYS A 15 -0.08 0.93 1.49
CA CYS A 15 1.08 1.80 1.59
C CYS A 15 2.06 1.47 0.43
N PRO A 16 2.40 2.41 -0.47
CA PRO A 16 3.33 2.13 -1.55
C PRO A 16 4.74 1.79 -1.06
N VAL A 17 5.18 2.42 0.02
CA VAL A 17 6.54 2.31 0.59
C VAL A 17 6.71 1.08 1.49
N ARG A 18 5.62 0.54 2.02
CA ARG A 18 5.61 -0.67 2.85
C ARG A 18 4.77 -1.76 2.18
N PRO A 19 5.34 -2.56 1.27
CA PRO A 19 4.61 -3.61 0.58
C PRO A 19 3.92 -4.57 1.56
N GLY A 20 2.62 -4.81 1.33
CA GLY A 20 1.79 -5.67 2.19
C GLY A 20 0.95 -4.90 3.21
N ASP A 21 1.46 -3.79 3.74
CA ASP A 21 0.76 -2.98 4.75
C ASP A 21 -0.39 -2.16 4.16
N ALA A 22 -1.48 -2.06 4.93
CA ALA A 22 -2.54 -1.08 4.66
C ALA A 22 -2.05 0.35 4.95
N CYS A 23 -2.67 1.34 4.32
CA CYS A 23 -2.40 2.73 4.65
C CYS A 23 -2.89 3.03 6.07
N SER A 24 -1.99 3.52 6.93
CA SER A 24 -2.32 3.87 8.32
C SER A 24 -2.80 5.31 8.52
N LEU A 25 -2.91 6.10 7.44
CA LEU A 25 -3.27 7.53 7.50
C LEU A 25 -2.42 8.30 8.53
N CYS A 26 -1.09 8.17 8.41
CA CYS A 26 -0.13 8.60 9.44
C CYS A 26 -0.14 10.10 9.75
N VAL A 27 -0.75 10.94 8.90
CA VAL A 27 -0.81 12.40 9.07
C VAL A 27 -2.27 12.86 9.24
N PRO A 28 -2.54 13.87 10.10
CA PRO A 28 -3.89 14.40 10.28
C PRO A 28 -4.52 14.86 8.96
N GLY A 29 -5.77 14.46 8.72
CA GLY A 29 -6.51 14.82 7.50
C GLY A 29 -6.14 13.99 6.27
N ALA A 30 -5.24 13.00 6.37
CA ALA A 30 -4.97 12.10 5.26
C ALA A 30 -6.22 11.29 4.88
N THR A 31 -6.47 11.20 3.57
CA THR A 31 -7.49 10.35 2.94
C THR A 31 -6.87 9.14 2.24
N GLY A 32 -5.55 9.14 2.05
CA GLY A 32 -4.81 8.01 1.51
C GLY A 32 -3.34 8.31 1.22
N PRO A 33 -2.67 7.41 0.46
CA PRO A 33 -1.23 7.49 0.21
C PRO A 33 -0.75 8.78 -0.47
N LYS A 34 -1.60 9.40 -1.30
CA LYS A 34 -1.30 10.65 -2.00
C LYS A 34 -1.06 11.83 -1.05
N ASP A 35 -1.63 11.78 0.15
CA ASP A 35 -1.50 12.84 1.16
C ASP A 35 -0.25 12.64 2.03
N CYS A 36 0.48 11.53 1.86
CA CYS A 36 1.69 11.22 2.62
C CYS A 36 2.92 11.82 1.94
N GLN A 37 3.63 12.72 2.64
CA GLN A 37 4.82 13.38 2.11
C GLN A 37 5.92 12.39 1.68
N LEU A 38 6.09 11.30 2.43
CA LEU A 38 7.06 10.24 2.08
C LEU A 38 6.70 9.58 0.75
N VAL A 39 5.42 9.26 0.54
CA VAL A 39 4.95 8.67 -0.72
C VAL A 39 5.19 9.64 -1.86
N VAL A 40 4.88 10.93 -1.68
CA VAL A 40 5.13 11.96 -2.70
C VAL A 40 6.62 12.00 -3.06
N LEU A 41 7.52 12.09 -2.08
CA LEU A 41 8.97 12.12 -2.33
C LEU A 41 9.45 10.89 -3.10
N VAL A 42 9.11 9.70 -2.61
CA VAL A 42 9.53 8.44 -3.24
C VAL A 42 8.94 8.30 -4.64
N MET A 43 7.72 8.78 -4.90
CA MET A 43 7.07 8.69 -6.22
C MET A 43 7.44 9.81 -7.20
N SER A 44 8.02 10.90 -6.72
CA SER A 44 8.50 12.00 -7.58
C SER A 44 9.94 11.77 -8.05
N ASP A 45 10.73 11.00 -7.31
CA ASP A 45 12.12 10.69 -7.65
C ASP A 45 12.21 9.37 -8.44
N PRO A 46 12.80 9.36 -9.65
CA PRO A 46 12.86 8.17 -10.50
C PRO A 46 13.75 7.07 -9.91
N ASP A 47 14.86 7.43 -9.27
CA ASP A 47 15.80 6.47 -8.69
C ASP A 47 15.16 5.78 -7.46
N LEU A 48 14.47 6.56 -6.62
CA LEU A 48 13.72 5.99 -5.49
C LEU A 48 12.55 5.12 -5.95
N ARG A 49 11.89 5.47 -7.07
CA ARG A 49 10.84 4.62 -7.66
C ARG A 49 11.37 3.29 -8.14
N GLU A 50 12.53 3.28 -8.78
CA GLU A 50 13.15 2.05 -9.26
C GLU A 50 13.58 1.15 -8.10
N GLN A 51 14.21 1.72 -7.06
CA GLN A 51 14.52 1.00 -5.82
C GLN A 51 13.27 0.41 -5.17
N LEU A 52 12.17 1.18 -5.11
CA LEU A 52 10.91 0.65 -4.59
C LEU A 52 10.35 -0.49 -5.44
N ALA A 53 10.50 -0.41 -6.76
CA ALA A 53 10.07 -1.48 -7.66
C ALA A 53 10.87 -2.77 -7.41
N GLU A 54 12.17 -2.68 -7.13
CA GLU A 54 12.99 -3.83 -6.73
C GLU A 54 12.50 -4.44 -5.41
N LEU A 55 12.36 -3.62 -4.36
CA LEU A 55 11.85 -4.09 -3.06
C LEU A 55 10.49 -4.78 -3.17
N ARG A 56 9.64 -4.33 -4.11
CA ARG A 56 8.33 -4.96 -4.36
C ARG A 56 8.45 -6.32 -5.06
N ARG A 57 9.42 -6.48 -5.97
CA ARG A 57 9.71 -7.78 -6.59
C ARG A 57 10.23 -8.77 -5.55
N GLU A 58 11.17 -8.34 -4.71
CA GLU A 58 11.72 -9.14 -3.61
C GLU A 58 10.62 -9.59 -2.64
N ALA A 59 9.81 -8.65 -2.14
CA ALA A 59 8.70 -8.95 -1.22
C ALA A 59 7.67 -9.92 -1.82
N ALA A 60 7.37 -9.81 -3.12
CA ALA A 60 6.47 -10.72 -3.82
C ALA A 60 7.09 -12.12 -3.97
N ALA A 61 8.38 -12.21 -4.30
CA ALA A 61 9.10 -13.48 -4.38
C ALA A 61 9.13 -14.19 -3.01
N GLU A 62 9.39 -13.45 -1.94
CA GLU A 62 9.34 -14.00 -0.59
C GLU A 62 7.93 -14.47 -0.19
N ALA A 63 6.89 -13.69 -0.51
CA ALA A 63 5.52 -14.07 -0.22
C ALA A 63 5.12 -15.35 -0.96
N ALA A 64 5.52 -15.48 -2.24
CA ALA A 64 5.32 -16.70 -3.02
C ALA A 64 6.08 -17.89 -2.42
N ALA A 65 7.34 -17.70 -2.02
CA ALA A 65 8.14 -18.73 -1.37
C ALA A 65 7.53 -19.18 -0.03
N ARG A 66 6.96 -18.27 0.75
CA ARG A 66 6.24 -18.59 2.00
C ARG A 66 4.95 -19.38 1.73
N ALA A 67 4.24 -19.08 0.65
CA ALA A 67 3.00 -19.79 0.29
C ALA A 67 3.23 -21.20 -0.30
N ALA A 68 4.42 -21.45 -0.86
CA ALA A 68 4.80 -22.75 -1.40
C ALA A 68 5.40 -23.72 -0.35
N ARG A 69 5.61 -23.23 0.88
CA ARG A 69 6.01 -24.05 2.04
C ARG A 69 4.78 -24.63 2.72
#